data_AF-A0A5B9GL14-F1
#
_entry.id   AF-A0A5B9GL14-F1
#
_cell.length_a   1.000
_cell.length_b   1.000
_cell.length_c   1.000
_cell.angle_alpha   90.00
_cell.angle_beta   90.00
_cell.angle_gamma   90.00
#
_symmetry.space_group_name_H-M   'P 1'
#
loop_
_entity.id
_entity.type
_entity.pdbx_description
1 polymer ?
#
loop_
_entity_poly.entity_id
_entity_poly.type
_entity_poly.pdbx_seq_one_letter_code
_entity_poly.pdbx_strand_id
1 'polypeptide(L)'
;MTVYIVKAEGLGLVKIGYAANLSARLSTLQSASPVPLSLVRSSDGTKGLEAWLHEHFSEYRKQGEWFSYHPDMLIIEFPKNLCVNDKERDFPLERIKPVDLRYAERIQKVLLDCYGREKGGAQRLAHAVGCTVKTARNWITGKSEPQSHHFIGIVSVCRDAAQLMDDMLDEAAAALGKPPHKKRFVDIHDQYPDAAA
;
A
#
# COMPACT_ATOMS: atom_id res chain seq x y z
N MET A 1 -16.10 -2.15 -4.96
CA MET A 1 -16.97 -1.77 -6.09
C MET A 1 -18.01 -0.82 -5.54
N THR A 2 -18.56 0.05 -6.37
CA THR A 2 -19.33 1.20 -5.90
C THR A 2 -20.79 1.07 -6.33
N VAL A 3 -21.69 1.16 -5.35
CA VAL A 3 -23.13 1.34 -5.57
C VAL A 3 -23.42 2.83 -5.66
N TYR A 4 -24.23 3.25 -6.62
CA TYR A 4 -24.50 4.65 -6.90
C TYR A 4 -25.98 4.91 -7.20
N ILE A 5 -26.39 6.14 -6.93
CA ILE A 5 -27.66 6.73 -7.34
C ILE A 5 -27.31 7.94 -8.21
N VAL A 6 -27.77 7.93 -9.45
CA VAL A 6 -27.55 9.02 -10.42
C VAL A 6 -28.88 9.58 -10.88
N LYS A 7 -29.02 10.89 -10.92
CA LYS A 7 -30.26 11.57 -11.33
C LYS A 7 -30.16 12.01 -12.79
N ALA A 8 -31.23 11.79 -13.54
CA ALA A 8 -31.42 12.38 -14.85
C ALA A 8 -32.11 13.75 -14.70
N GLU A 9 -31.35 14.82 -14.92
CA GLU A 9 -31.84 16.17 -14.67
C GLU A 9 -33.02 16.53 -15.57
N GLY A 10 -34.01 17.23 -14.99
CA GLY A 10 -35.25 17.61 -15.69
C GLY A 10 -36.27 16.50 -15.88
N LEU A 11 -35.92 15.22 -15.68
CA LEU A 11 -36.83 14.09 -15.86
C LEU A 11 -37.47 13.58 -14.56
N GLY A 12 -36.95 14.01 -13.40
CA GLY A 12 -37.43 13.51 -12.10
C GLY A 12 -37.17 12.01 -11.89
N LEU A 13 -36.19 11.45 -12.63
CA LEU A 13 -35.81 10.05 -12.57
C LEU A 13 -34.41 9.89 -11.98
N VAL A 14 -34.20 8.80 -11.26
CA VAL A 14 -32.89 8.34 -10.83
C VAL A 14 -32.64 6.92 -11.30
N LYS A 15 -31.37 6.57 -11.46
CA LYS A 15 -30.90 5.21 -11.67
C LYS A 15 -30.09 4.77 -10.48
N ILE A 16 -30.38 3.58 -9.97
CA ILE A 16 -29.60 2.92 -8.93
C ILE A 16 -28.80 1.82 -9.60
N GLY A 17 -27.48 1.82 -9.43
CA GLY A 17 -26.63 0.84 -10.10
C GLY A 17 -25.37 0.49 -9.31
N TYR A 18 -24.66 -0.52 -9.82
CA TYR A 18 -23.39 -1.01 -9.29
C TYR A 18 -22.29 -1.01 -10.36
N ALA A 19 -21.08 -0.58 -10.00
CA ALA A 19 -19.95 -0.50 -10.94
C ALA A 19 -18.58 -0.71 -10.29
N ALA A 20 -17.65 -1.29 -11.05
CA ALA A 20 -16.25 -1.39 -10.63
C ALA A 20 -15.50 -0.06 -10.75
N ASN A 21 -15.82 0.74 -11.78
CA ASN A 21 -15.28 2.07 -11.99
C ASN A 21 -16.45 3.04 -12.24
N LEU A 22 -16.81 3.81 -11.21
CA LEU A 22 -17.95 4.72 -11.26
C LEU A 22 -17.78 5.81 -12.32
N SER A 23 -16.59 6.39 -12.43
CA SER A 23 -16.30 7.46 -13.39
C SER A 23 -16.52 7.00 -14.84
N ALA A 24 -15.91 5.86 -15.22
CA ALA A 24 -16.10 5.29 -16.55
C ALA A 24 -17.57 4.92 -16.81
N ARG A 25 -18.26 4.37 -15.80
CA ARG A 25 -19.67 4.00 -15.92
C ARG A 25 -20.56 5.22 -16.14
N LEU A 26 -20.34 6.32 -15.42
CA LEU A 26 -21.10 7.56 -15.60
C LEU A 26 -20.88 8.15 -17.00
N SER A 27 -19.64 8.13 -17.53
CA SER A 27 -19.38 8.55 -18.91
C SER A 27 -20.15 7.72 -19.94
N THR A 28 -20.14 6.39 -19.80
CA THR A 28 -20.92 5.51 -20.69
C THR A 28 -22.42 5.75 -20.55
N LEU A 29 -22.95 5.91 -19.34
CA LEU A 29 -24.37 6.21 -19.13
C LEU A 29 -24.77 7.56 -19.72
N GLN A 30 -23.92 8.58 -19.58
CA GLN A 30 -24.17 9.90 -20.13
C GLN A 30 -24.25 9.87 -21.67
N SER A 31 -23.41 9.08 -22.34
CA SER A 31 -23.47 8.95 -23.81
C SER A 31 -24.78 8.35 -24.33
N ALA A 32 -25.50 7.61 -23.48
CA ALA A 32 -26.79 7.01 -23.80
C ALA A 32 -27.97 7.79 -23.19
N SER A 33 -27.71 8.92 -22.52
CA SER A 33 -28.73 9.76 -21.90
C SER A 33 -28.88 11.07 -22.67
N PRO A 34 -30.09 11.46 -23.09
CA PRO A 34 -30.33 12.74 -23.76
C PRO A 34 -30.26 13.94 -22.81
N VAL A 35 -30.23 13.71 -21.49
CA VAL A 35 -30.15 14.75 -20.45
C VAL A 35 -28.90 14.57 -19.59
N PRO A 36 -28.41 15.65 -18.92
CA PRO A 36 -27.31 15.55 -17.98
C PRO A 36 -27.63 14.60 -16.82
N LEU A 37 -26.63 13.79 -16.46
CA LEU A 37 -26.67 12.89 -15.32
C LEU A 37 -25.82 13.45 -14.17
N SER A 38 -26.42 13.62 -12.99
CA SER A 38 -25.73 14.09 -11.79
C SER A 38 -25.65 12.98 -10.75
N LEU A 39 -24.47 12.78 -10.16
CA LEU A 39 -24.30 11.80 -9.08
C LEU A 39 -25.00 12.33 -7.82
N VAL A 40 -26.00 11.61 -7.34
CA VAL A 40 -26.75 11.96 -6.12
C VAL A 40 -26.02 11.41 -4.91
N ARG A 41 -25.69 10.11 -4.96
CA ARG A 41 -24.96 9.40 -3.91
C ARG A 41 -24.14 8.27 -4.49
N SER A 42 -23.08 7.94 -3.79
CA SER A 42 -22.33 6.70 -3.98
C SER A 42 -21.86 6.16 -2.64
N SER A 43 -21.71 4.85 -2.56
CA SER A 43 -21.01 4.17 -1.47
C SER A 43 -20.31 2.96 -2.02
N ASP A 44 -19.14 2.65 -1.49
CA ASP A 44 -18.61 1.32 -1.66
C ASP A 44 -19.51 0.32 -0.96
N GLY A 45 -19.77 -0.76 -1.68
CA GLY A 45 -20.90 -1.62 -1.41
C GLY A 45 -20.77 -2.92 -2.16
N THR A 46 -21.57 -3.88 -1.73
CA THR A 46 -21.74 -5.14 -2.45
C THR A 46 -22.91 -5.02 -3.41
N LYS A 47 -23.05 -6.00 -4.30
CA LYS A 47 -24.28 -6.18 -5.08
C LYS A 47 -25.54 -6.32 -4.18
N GLY A 48 -25.35 -6.74 -2.92
CA GLY A 48 -26.42 -6.78 -1.92
C GLY A 48 -26.93 -5.39 -1.53
N LEU A 49 -26.07 -4.37 -1.48
CA LEU A 49 -26.50 -2.99 -1.21
C LEU A 49 -27.32 -2.42 -2.36
N GLU A 50 -26.95 -2.71 -3.61
CA GLU A 50 -27.77 -2.37 -4.78
C GLU A 50 -29.14 -3.02 -4.71
N ALA A 51 -29.20 -4.33 -4.45
CA ALA A 51 -30.45 -5.08 -4.31
C ALA A 51 -31.33 -4.52 -3.18
N TRP A 52 -30.73 -4.18 -2.03
CA TRP A 52 -31.44 -3.58 -0.91
C TRP A 52 -32.02 -2.21 -1.26
N LEU A 53 -31.27 -1.33 -1.94
CA LEU A 53 -31.79 -0.02 -2.39
C LEU A 53 -32.94 -0.18 -3.40
N HIS A 54 -32.82 -1.19 -4.28
CA HIS A 54 -33.82 -1.55 -5.26
C HIS A 54 -35.13 -2.05 -4.64
N GLU A 55 -35.03 -2.78 -3.54
CA GLU A 55 -36.17 -3.24 -2.74
C GLU A 55 -36.74 -2.09 -1.90
N HIS A 56 -35.89 -1.34 -1.21
CA HIS A 56 -36.29 -0.22 -0.35
C HIS A 56 -37.06 0.87 -1.11
N PHE A 57 -36.65 1.16 -2.36
CA PHE A 57 -37.33 2.13 -3.23
C PHE A 57 -38.24 1.49 -4.28
N SER A 58 -38.70 0.24 -4.07
CA SER A 58 -39.48 -0.48 -5.07
C SER A 58 -40.77 0.26 -5.49
N GLU A 59 -41.40 1.00 -4.58
CA GLU A 59 -42.59 1.81 -4.85
C GLU A 59 -42.33 2.94 -5.86
N TYR A 60 -41.09 3.43 -5.93
CA TYR A 60 -40.67 4.45 -6.90
C TYR A 60 -40.18 3.86 -8.22
N ARG A 61 -40.06 2.54 -8.34
CA ARG A 61 -39.52 1.89 -9.54
C ARG A 61 -40.40 2.18 -10.75
N LYS A 62 -39.78 2.54 -11.88
CA LYS A 62 -40.44 2.78 -13.16
C LYS A 62 -40.14 1.66 -14.15
N GLN A 63 -38.89 1.56 -14.58
CA GLN A 63 -38.49 0.55 -15.56
C GLN A 63 -37.05 0.10 -15.33
N GLY A 64 -36.88 -1.21 -15.12
CA GLY A 64 -35.58 -1.81 -14.83
C GLY A 64 -34.93 -1.16 -13.60
N GLU A 65 -33.79 -0.51 -13.81
CA GLU A 65 -32.99 0.14 -12.77
C GLU A 65 -33.35 1.64 -12.57
N TRP A 66 -34.42 2.13 -13.20
CA TRP A 66 -34.88 3.52 -13.12
C TRP A 66 -36.06 3.68 -12.16
N PHE A 67 -36.00 4.72 -11.33
CA PHE A 67 -36.93 5.05 -10.25
C PHE A 67 -37.32 6.53 -10.33
N SER A 68 -38.50 6.89 -9.84
CA SER A 68 -38.82 8.29 -9.55
C SER A 68 -37.93 8.82 -8.42
N TYR A 69 -37.46 10.05 -8.55
CA TYR A 69 -36.68 10.71 -7.51
C TYR A 69 -37.51 10.87 -6.23
N HIS A 70 -36.93 10.50 -5.08
CA HIS A 70 -37.48 10.76 -3.76
C HIS A 70 -36.40 11.39 -2.86
N PRO A 71 -36.71 12.41 -2.03
CA PRO A 71 -35.73 13.05 -1.15
C PRO A 71 -34.98 12.08 -0.22
N ASP A 72 -35.62 10.98 0.20
CA ASP A 72 -34.98 9.98 1.07
C ASP A 72 -33.73 9.36 0.43
N MET A 73 -33.63 9.35 -0.90
CA MET A 73 -32.46 8.86 -1.61
C MET A 73 -31.19 9.69 -1.31
N LEU A 74 -31.32 10.92 -0.80
CA LEU A 74 -30.21 11.74 -0.33
C LEU A 74 -29.79 11.39 1.10
N ILE A 75 -30.73 11.01 1.95
CA ILE A 75 -30.52 10.98 3.41
C ILE A 75 -30.54 9.57 4.01
N ILE A 76 -31.01 8.57 3.28
CA ILE A 76 -31.16 7.21 3.78
C ILE A 76 -29.83 6.63 4.30
N GLU A 77 -29.84 6.06 5.49
CA GLU A 77 -28.68 5.37 6.00
C GLU A 77 -28.55 4.00 5.32
N PHE A 78 -27.37 3.72 4.77
CA PHE A 78 -27.12 2.44 4.13
C PHE A 78 -26.85 1.37 5.20
N PRO A 79 -27.39 0.15 5.06
CA PRO A 79 -27.10 -0.94 5.98
C PRO A 79 -25.60 -1.22 6.03
N LYS A 80 -24.99 -1.05 7.20
CA LYS A 80 -23.53 -1.15 7.38
C LYS A 80 -22.97 -2.50 6.92
N ASN A 81 -23.75 -3.58 7.05
CA ASN A 81 -23.39 -4.93 6.62
C ASN A 81 -23.40 -5.12 5.10
N LEU A 82 -23.96 -4.20 4.33
CA LEU A 82 -24.02 -4.24 2.86
C LEU A 82 -23.10 -3.20 2.21
N CYS A 83 -22.76 -2.14 2.95
CA CYS A 83 -21.64 -1.26 2.64
C CYS A 83 -20.33 -2.04 2.75
N VAL A 84 -19.42 -1.82 1.81
CA VAL A 84 -18.02 -2.22 2.00
C VAL A 84 -17.38 -0.96 2.56
N ASN A 85 -17.15 -0.92 3.87
CA ASN A 85 -16.51 0.23 4.50
C ASN A 85 -15.18 0.48 3.78
N ASP A 86 -15.03 1.62 3.11
CA ASP A 86 -13.73 2.08 2.60
C ASP A 86 -12.82 2.55 3.77
N LYS A 87 -13.39 2.63 4.99
CA LYS A 87 -12.64 2.67 6.25
C LYS A 87 -12.17 1.30 6.75
N GLU A 88 -12.48 0.24 6.00
CA GLU A 88 -12.10 -1.15 6.24
C GLU A 88 -11.51 -1.77 4.95
N ARG A 89 -10.57 -1.06 4.30
CA ARG A 89 -9.24 -1.71 4.23
C ARG A 89 -8.72 -1.78 5.66
N ASP A 90 -9.32 -2.69 6.43
CA ASP A 90 -9.02 -2.97 7.81
C ASP A 90 -7.66 -3.69 7.76
N PHE A 91 -6.58 -2.92 7.60
CA PHE A 91 -5.37 -3.27 8.30
C PHE A 91 -5.73 -2.94 9.74
N PRO A 92 -5.95 -3.94 10.61
CA PRO A 92 -6.09 -3.64 12.01
C PRO A 92 -4.82 -2.87 12.36
N LEU A 93 -4.94 -1.59 12.71
CA LEU A 93 -3.95 -0.90 13.51
C LEU A 93 -4.00 -1.47 14.94
N GLU A 94 -4.22 -2.79 15.08
CA GLU A 94 -3.64 -3.56 16.17
C GLU A 94 -2.15 -3.33 16.04
N ARG A 95 -1.71 -2.25 16.70
CA ARG A 95 -0.35 -1.73 16.81
C ARG A 95 0.63 -2.63 16.08
N ILE A 96 1.11 -2.22 14.89
CA ILE A 96 2.44 -2.66 14.48
C ILE A 96 3.28 -2.36 15.71
N LYS A 97 3.64 -3.41 16.46
CA LYS A 97 4.52 -3.24 17.61
C LYS A 97 5.73 -2.57 16.98
N PRO A 98 6.11 -1.35 17.41
CA PRO A 98 7.27 -0.72 16.83
C PRO A 98 8.39 -1.75 16.91
N VAL A 99 8.82 -2.23 15.75
CA VAL A 99 9.91 -3.16 15.68
C VAL A 99 11.09 -2.27 16.03
N ASP A 100 11.59 -2.43 17.26
CA ASP A 100 12.81 -1.75 17.65
C ASP A 100 13.96 -2.37 16.87
N LEU A 101 14.15 -1.84 15.67
CA LEU A 101 15.12 -2.39 14.73
C LEU A 101 16.54 -2.14 15.21
N ARG A 102 16.78 -1.22 16.17
CA ARG A 102 18.12 -0.70 16.54
C ARG A 102 19.03 -0.59 15.33
N TYR A 103 18.45 -0.10 14.23
CA TYR A 103 19.01 -0.27 12.89
C TYR A 103 20.39 0.37 12.82
N ALA A 104 20.52 1.59 13.34
CA ALA A 104 21.77 2.34 13.41
C ALA A 104 22.89 1.57 14.14
N GLU A 105 22.58 0.98 15.29
CA GLU A 105 23.56 0.22 16.10
C GLU A 105 23.97 -1.07 15.40
N ARG A 106 23.00 -1.78 14.80
CA ARG A 106 23.25 -3.05 14.09
C ARG A 106 24.09 -2.82 12.84
N ILE A 107 23.75 -1.80 12.03
CA ILE A 107 24.52 -1.50 10.83
C ILE A 107 25.91 -0.99 11.19
N GLN A 108 26.04 -0.14 12.21
CA GLN A 108 27.35 0.31 12.69
C GLN A 108 28.20 -0.88 13.13
N LYS A 109 27.64 -1.83 13.88
CA LYS A 109 28.36 -3.02 14.33
C LYS A 109 28.87 -3.84 13.15
N VAL A 110 28.03 -4.12 12.16
CA VAL A 110 28.46 -4.83 10.94
C VAL A 110 29.57 -4.07 10.24
N LEU A 111 29.42 -2.76 10.05
CA LEU A 111 30.44 -1.95 9.39
C LEU A 111 31.77 -1.94 10.16
N LEU A 112 31.72 -1.88 11.49
CA LEU A 112 32.90 -1.93 12.35
C LEU A 112 33.59 -3.30 12.27
N ASP A 113 32.82 -4.40 12.29
CA ASP A 113 33.35 -5.75 12.23
C ASP A 113 33.98 -6.06 10.86
N CYS A 114 33.32 -5.68 9.76
CA CYS A 114 33.79 -5.98 8.40
C CYS A 114 34.88 -5.01 7.90
N TYR A 115 34.82 -3.73 8.30
CA TYR A 115 35.68 -2.69 7.71
C TYR A 115 36.51 -1.89 8.74
N GLY A 116 36.25 -2.03 10.04
CA GLY A 116 36.91 -1.24 11.07
C GLY A 116 38.27 -1.76 11.53
N ARG A 117 38.51 -3.07 11.39
CA ARG A 117 39.71 -3.73 11.96
C ARG A 117 40.95 -3.64 11.07
N GLU A 118 40.77 -3.42 9.78
CA GLU A 118 41.85 -3.46 8.80
C GLU A 118 42.23 -2.07 8.29
N LYS A 119 43.54 -1.87 8.07
CA LYS A 119 44.06 -0.67 7.42
C LYS A 119 43.51 -0.60 5.99
N GLY A 120 42.74 0.43 5.69
CA GLY A 120 42.12 0.62 4.36
C GLY A 120 40.66 0.16 4.25
N GLY A 121 40.05 -0.38 5.31
CA GLY A 121 38.65 -0.84 5.24
C GLY A 121 37.65 0.26 4.87
N ALA A 122 37.84 1.49 5.35
CA ALA A 122 37.02 2.64 4.95
C ALA A 122 37.17 2.97 3.45
N GLN A 123 38.34 2.75 2.85
CA GLN A 123 38.58 2.96 1.42
C GLN A 123 37.88 1.88 0.60
N ARG A 124 37.94 0.61 1.02
CA ARG A 124 37.23 -0.49 0.35
C ARG A 124 35.71 -0.28 0.38
N LEU A 125 35.16 0.06 1.55
CA LEU A 125 33.74 0.36 1.69
C LEU A 125 33.31 1.54 0.79
N ALA A 126 34.11 2.60 0.78
CA ALA A 126 33.84 3.77 -0.06
C ALA A 126 33.86 3.44 -1.55
N HIS A 127 34.80 2.59 -1.99
CA HIS A 127 34.90 2.12 -3.36
C HIS A 127 33.67 1.29 -3.75
N ALA A 128 33.35 0.26 -2.97
CA ALA A 128 32.29 -0.69 -3.29
C ALA A 128 30.88 -0.05 -3.33
N VAL A 129 30.64 0.99 -2.54
CA VAL A 129 29.32 1.62 -2.41
C VAL A 129 29.26 2.99 -3.13
N GLY A 130 30.36 3.43 -3.74
CA GLY A 130 30.41 4.68 -4.51
C GLY A 130 30.27 5.95 -3.66
N CYS A 131 30.96 6.03 -2.51
CA CYS A 131 30.93 7.20 -1.63
C CYS A 131 32.33 7.72 -1.27
N THR A 132 32.42 8.79 -0.47
CA THR A 132 33.73 9.30 -0.03
C THR A 132 34.30 8.48 1.13
N VAL A 133 35.62 8.35 1.21
CA VAL A 133 36.32 7.68 2.33
C VAL A 133 35.97 8.31 3.68
N LYS A 134 35.74 9.63 3.72
CA LYS A 134 35.32 10.35 4.93
C LYS A 134 33.92 9.90 5.36
N THR A 135 32.99 9.79 4.41
CA THR A 135 31.62 9.31 4.65
C THR A 135 31.63 7.87 5.17
N ALA A 136 32.34 6.96 4.51
CA ALA A 136 32.49 5.58 4.94
C ALA A 136 33.07 5.46 6.36
N ARG A 137 34.10 6.26 6.68
CA ARG A 137 34.69 6.32 8.03
C ARG A 137 33.69 6.83 9.08
N ASN A 138 32.87 7.82 8.74
CA ASN A 138 31.85 8.32 9.66
C ASN A 138 30.82 7.24 9.97
N TRP A 139 30.42 6.42 9.00
CA TRP A 139 29.52 5.27 9.22
C TRP A 139 30.15 4.22 10.12
N ILE A 140 31.39 3.80 9.83
CA ILE A 140 32.13 2.82 10.65
C ILE A 140 32.29 3.29 12.10
N THR A 141 32.52 4.60 12.31
CA THR A 141 32.71 5.19 13.63
C THR A 141 31.42 5.64 14.31
N GLY A 142 30.26 5.46 13.68
CA GLY A 142 28.94 5.84 14.22
C GLY A 142 28.69 7.35 14.28
N LYS A 143 29.47 8.18 13.59
CA LYS A 143 29.27 9.64 13.51
C LYS A 143 28.11 10.04 12.61
N SER A 144 27.73 9.18 11.68
CA SER A 144 26.57 9.34 10.80
C SER A 144 26.09 7.97 10.33
N GLU A 145 24.92 7.92 9.70
CA GLU A 145 24.33 6.70 9.18
C GLU A 145 24.34 6.68 7.64
N PRO A 146 24.42 5.49 7.01
CA PRO A 146 24.18 5.36 5.58
C PRO A 146 22.73 5.70 5.23
N GLN A 147 22.52 6.49 4.18
CA GLN A 147 21.19 6.63 3.59
C GLN A 147 20.74 5.31 2.96
N SER A 148 19.43 5.16 2.75
CA SER A 148 18.82 3.91 2.27
C SER A 148 19.51 3.33 1.03
N HIS A 149 19.79 4.13 0.00
CA HIS A 149 20.46 3.65 -1.22
C HIS A 149 21.90 3.18 -0.98
N HIS A 150 22.66 3.84 -0.11
CA HIS A 150 23.99 3.37 0.28
C HIS A 150 23.90 2.08 1.09
N PHE A 151 22.90 1.95 1.96
CA PHE A 151 22.68 0.70 2.69
C PHE A 151 22.35 -0.46 1.76
N ILE A 152 21.50 -0.25 0.75
CA ILE A 152 21.26 -1.27 -0.29
C ILE A 152 22.55 -1.65 -1.01
N GLY A 153 23.40 -0.67 -1.36
CA GLY A 153 24.72 -0.94 -1.93
C GLY A 153 25.64 -1.72 -0.99
N ILE A 154 25.60 -1.44 0.32
CA ILE A 154 26.35 -2.22 1.33
C ILE A 154 25.85 -3.66 1.37
N VAL A 155 24.52 -3.86 1.40
CA VAL A 155 23.90 -5.20 1.40
C VAL A 155 24.32 -6.01 0.17
N SER A 156 24.42 -5.39 -1.01
CA SER A 156 24.81 -6.11 -2.22
C SER A 156 26.28 -6.56 -2.24
N VAL A 157 27.15 -5.91 -1.46
CA VAL A 157 28.61 -6.16 -1.47
C VAL A 157 29.16 -6.73 -0.16
N CYS A 158 28.32 -6.91 0.85
CA CYS A 158 28.73 -7.34 2.18
C CYS A 158 27.77 -8.41 2.69
N ARG A 159 28.24 -9.66 2.71
CA ARG A 159 27.48 -10.82 3.16
C ARG A 159 26.90 -10.65 4.57
N ASP A 160 27.66 -10.07 5.49
CA ASP A 160 27.20 -9.83 6.87
C ASP A 160 26.09 -8.77 6.92
N ALA A 161 26.12 -7.78 6.02
CA ALA A 161 25.04 -6.81 5.88
C ALA A 161 23.80 -7.42 5.21
N ALA A 162 23.99 -8.32 4.24
CA ALA A 162 22.90 -9.09 3.64
C ALA A 162 22.20 -9.99 4.68
N GLN A 163 22.98 -10.67 5.52
CA GLN A 163 22.45 -11.47 6.63
C GLN A 163 21.69 -10.59 7.63
N LEU A 164 22.23 -9.42 7.99
CA LEU A 164 21.51 -8.46 8.83
C LEU A 164 20.16 -8.05 8.23
N MET A 165 20.09 -7.82 6.92
CA MET A 165 18.83 -7.48 6.25
C MET A 165 17.84 -8.65 6.28
N ASP A 166 18.30 -9.88 6.05
CA ASP A 166 17.46 -11.08 6.15
C ASP A 166 16.91 -11.28 7.57
N ASP A 167 17.74 -11.07 8.59
CA ASP A 167 17.35 -11.15 10.01
C ASP A 167 16.30 -10.09 10.35
N MET A 168 16.51 -8.84 9.90
CA MET A 168 15.55 -7.75 10.11
C MET A 168 14.20 -8.03 9.42
N LEU A 169 14.21 -8.66 8.25
CA LEU A 169 12.98 -9.06 7.55
C LEU A 169 12.25 -10.19 8.30
N ASP A 170 12.97 -11.13 8.89
CA ASP A 170 12.40 -12.20 9.69
C ASP A 170 11.80 -11.69 11.00
N GLU A 171 12.49 -10.77 11.69
CA GLU A 171 11.98 -10.09 12.89
C GLU A 171 10.70 -9.31 12.57
N ALA A 172 10.68 -8.59 11.44
CA ALA A 172 9.50 -7.87 10.98
C ALA A 172 8.36 -8.83 10.62
N ALA A 173 8.64 -9.93 9.92
CA ALA A 173 7.64 -10.94 9.59
C ALA A 173 7.04 -11.58 10.86
N ALA A 174 7.89 -11.95 11.82
CA ALA A 174 7.47 -12.50 13.10
C ALA A 174 6.62 -11.51 13.92
N ALA A 175 7.01 -10.24 13.96
CA ALA A 175 6.23 -9.18 14.63
C ALA A 175 4.85 -8.97 14.00
N LEU A 176 4.72 -9.28 12.71
CA LEU A 176 3.46 -9.19 11.94
C LEU A 176 2.70 -10.53 11.87
N GLY A 177 3.18 -11.61 12.51
CA GLY A 177 2.56 -12.94 12.42
C GLY A 177 2.59 -13.55 11.02
N LYS A 178 3.53 -13.14 10.17
CA LYS A 178 3.68 -13.59 8.78
C LYS A 178 4.79 -14.63 8.67
N PRO A 179 4.71 -15.54 7.66
CA PRO A 179 5.81 -16.45 7.37
C PRO A 179 7.06 -15.67 6.92
N PRO A 180 8.27 -16.21 7.15
CA PRO A 180 9.52 -15.58 6.74
C PRO A 180 9.62 -15.44 5.22
N HIS A 181 10.43 -14.49 4.77
CA HIS A 181 10.59 -14.21 3.35
C HIS A 181 11.36 -15.36 2.66
N LYS A 182 10.82 -15.88 1.55
CA LYS A 182 11.39 -17.05 0.86
C LYS A 182 12.68 -16.77 0.10
N LYS A 183 12.88 -15.54 -0.38
CA LYS A 183 14.10 -15.14 -1.10
C LYS A 183 15.02 -14.40 -0.15
N ARG A 184 16.25 -14.87 0.03
CA ARG A 184 17.23 -14.24 0.92
C ARG A 184 18.20 -13.37 0.16
N PHE A 185 18.64 -12.29 0.78
CA PHE A 185 19.70 -11.44 0.24
C PHE A 185 21.04 -12.18 0.24
N VAL A 186 21.29 -13.02 1.25
CA VAL A 186 22.49 -13.88 1.30
C VAL A 186 22.53 -14.86 0.12
N ASP A 187 21.39 -15.46 -0.26
CA ASP A 187 21.33 -16.36 -1.43
C ASP A 187 21.70 -15.64 -2.74
N ILE A 188 21.29 -14.38 -2.87
CA ILE A 188 21.61 -13.56 -4.05
C ILE A 188 23.09 -13.18 -4.04
N HIS A 189 23.63 -12.79 -2.88
CA HIS A 189 25.05 -12.48 -2.73
C HIS A 189 25.93 -13.70 -3.07
N ASP A 190 25.53 -14.90 -2.64
CA ASP A 190 26.28 -16.14 -2.92
C ASP A 190 26.20 -16.57 -4.39
N GLN A 191 25.12 -16.21 -5.10
CA GLN A 191 24.98 -16.46 -6.54
C GLN A 191 25.86 -15.55 -7.40
N TYR A 192 26.21 -14.36 -6.89
CA TYR A 192 26.99 -13.35 -7.61
C TYR A 192 28.14 -12.81 -6.74
N PRO A 193 29.15 -13.63 -6.40
CA PRO A 193 30.22 -13.23 -5.49
C PRO A 193 31.08 -12.07 -6.04
N ASP A 194 31.18 -11.94 -7.37
CA ASP A 194 31.92 -10.87 -8.03
C ASP A 194 31.20 -9.51 -8.00
N ALA A 195 29.94 -9.46 -7.56
CA ALA A 195 29.23 -8.20 -7.34
C ALA A 195 29.74 -7.45 -6.09
N ALA A 196 30.57 -8.09 -5.26
CA ALA A 196 31.06 -7.56 -3.98
C ALA A 196 32.40 -6.77 -4.07
N ALA A 197 32.85 -6.41 -5.28
CA ALA A 197 34.15 -5.77 -5.54
C ALA A 197 34.13 -4.22 -5.57
#